data_AF-A0A6J4UBC9-F1
#
_entry.id   AF-A0A6J4UBC9-F1
#
_cell.length_a   1.000
_cell.length_b   1.000
_cell.length_c   1.000
_cell.angle_alpha   90.00
_cell.angle_beta   90.00
_cell.angle_gamma   90.00
#
_symmetry.space_group_name_H-M   'P 1'
#
loop_
_entity.id
_entity.type
_entity.pdbx_description
1 polymer ?
#
loop_
_entity_poly.entity_id
_entity_poly.type
_entity_poly.pdbx_seq_one_letter_code
_entity_poly.pdbx_strand_id
1 'polypeptide(L)'
;MSSRRLSARRDRSPTGRSPGLLLAGAAAVVGLAIALEGGLARAVNGVGVVAWFVAAGLLVRSLRGARGRAVTSAAVVALVLVLAFLVRPSDLSAAAVGFFVAGAIVAAVARDRPIGWALLVPAGWLPAHVAVAIGRSILREGVAIRTEPPPTTVLVPLTMVLAAAAGAAVIERWRAGRPAFRSTPGHAD
;
A
#
# COMPACT_ATOMS: atom_id res chain seq x y z
N MET A 1 -32.58 -3.64 28.81
CA MET A 1 -32.50 -3.36 27.36
C MET A 1 -31.24 -2.55 26.96
N SER A 2 -30.05 -2.87 27.50
CA SER A 2 -28.84 -2.00 27.36
C SER A 2 -27.49 -2.73 27.23
N SER A 3 -27.44 -4.04 27.00
CA SER A 3 -26.17 -4.78 26.87
C SER A 3 -25.72 -5.00 25.41
N ARG A 4 -26.66 -5.09 24.46
CA ARG A 4 -26.35 -5.37 23.03
C ARG A 4 -25.73 -4.19 22.27
N ARG A 5 -25.83 -2.95 22.77
CA ARG A 5 -25.20 -1.78 22.12
C ARG A 5 -23.76 -1.54 22.54
N LEU A 6 -23.33 -2.09 23.68
CA LEU A 6 -21.96 -1.95 24.20
C LEU A 6 -21.00 -2.99 23.58
N SER A 7 -21.50 -4.17 23.19
CA SER A 7 -20.71 -5.18 22.49
C SER A 7 -20.38 -4.79 21.04
N ALA A 8 -21.27 -4.06 20.35
CA ALA A 8 -21.03 -3.63 18.97
C ALA A 8 -19.96 -2.52 18.82
N ARG A 9 -19.53 -1.89 19.92
CA ARG A 9 -18.55 -0.79 19.90
C ARG A 9 -17.12 -1.23 20.24
N ARG A 10 -16.92 -2.47 20.72
CA ARG A 10 -15.66 -2.93 21.31
C ARG A 10 -14.73 -3.72 20.38
N ASP A 11 -15.19 -4.10 19.19
CA ASP A 11 -14.39 -4.86 18.20
C ASP A 11 -13.69 -4.01 17.14
N ARG A 12 -13.46 -2.72 17.41
CA ARG A 12 -12.42 -1.97 16.69
C ARG A 12 -11.06 -2.31 17.31
N SER A 13 -10.62 -3.55 17.17
CA SER A 13 -9.28 -3.92 17.63
C SER A 13 -8.25 -2.99 16.94
N PRO A 14 -7.37 -2.31 17.71
CA PRO A 14 -6.36 -1.39 17.18
C PRO A 14 -5.33 -2.05 16.23
N THR A 15 -5.37 -3.38 16.11
CA THR A 15 -4.39 -4.22 15.42
C THR A 15 -4.38 -4.04 13.89
N GLY A 16 -5.45 -3.48 13.31
CA GLY A 16 -5.48 -3.16 11.88
C GLY A 16 -4.72 -1.88 11.51
N ARG A 17 -4.50 -0.96 12.46
CA ARG A 17 -3.80 0.32 12.21
C ARG A 17 -2.29 0.21 12.34
N SER A 18 -1.80 -0.70 13.18
CA SER A 18 -0.36 -0.80 13.46
C SER A 18 0.50 -1.14 12.24
N PRO A 19 0.13 -2.06 11.32
CA PRO A 19 1.00 -2.39 10.19
C PRO A 19 1.08 -1.25 9.17
N GLY A 20 0.00 -0.51 8.96
CA GLY A 20 -0.02 0.65 8.07
C GLY A 20 0.79 1.83 8.60
N LEU A 21 0.74 2.07 9.92
CA LEU A 21 1.58 3.07 10.56
C LEU A 21 3.06 2.70 10.51
N LEU A 22 3.39 1.41 10.72
CA LEU A 22 4.75 0.91 10.57
C LEU A 22 5.26 1.08 9.12
N LEU A 23 4.41 0.83 8.12
CA LEU A 23 4.77 1.04 6.71
C LEU A 23 5.00 2.52 6.41
N ALA A 24 4.15 3.42 6.91
CA ALA A 24 4.32 4.86 6.75
C ALA A 24 5.60 5.36 7.45
N GLY A 25 5.90 4.85 8.66
CA GLY A 25 7.14 5.12 9.38
C GLY A 25 8.37 4.62 8.61
N ALA A 26 8.33 3.38 8.10
CA ALA A 26 9.40 2.85 7.25
C ALA A 26 9.59 3.70 5.99
N ALA A 27 8.50 4.18 5.37
CA ALA A 27 8.57 5.05 4.21
C ALA A 27 9.21 6.42 4.50
N ALA A 28 8.93 6.99 5.67
CA ALA A 28 9.60 8.20 6.12
C ALA A 28 11.10 7.97 6.36
N VAL A 29 11.49 6.83 6.95
CA VAL A 29 12.90 6.47 7.17
C VAL A 29 13.63 6.27 5.84
N VAL A 30 13.01 5.61 4.86
CA VAL A 30 13.58 5.45 3.51
C VAL A 30 13.73 6.81 2.83
N GLY A 31 12.72 7.68 2.93
CA GLY A 31 12.82 9.06 2.44
C GLY A 31 13.99 9.82 3.08
N LEU A 32 14.11 9.75 4.41
CA LEU A 32 15.21 10.36 5.14
C LEU A 32 16.57 9.82 4.68
N ALA A 33 16.69 8.52 4.41
CA ALA A 33 17.92 7.93 3.89
C ALA A 33 18.34 8.52 2.54
N ILE A 34 17.38 8.88 1.68
CA ILE A 34 17.65 9.52 0.38
C ILE A 34 18.15 10.96 0.56
N ALA A 35 17.71 11.65 1.61
CA ALA A 35 18.13 13.01 1.91
C ALA A 35 19.52 13.10 2.57
N LEU A 36 20.03 11.98 3.09
CA LEU A 36 21.34 11.90 3.75
C LEU A 36 22.44 11.52 2.75
N GLU A 37 23.68 11.90 3.06
CA GLU A 37 24.87 11.56 2.28
C GLU A 37 25.80 10.60 3.03
N GLY A 38 26.70 9.94 2.30
CA GLY A 38 27.81 9.16 2.87
C GLY A 38 27.41 7.89 3.63
N GLY A 39 28.17 7.57 4.68
CA GLY A 39 27.99 6.34 5.48
C GLY A 39 26.67 6.28 6.25
N LEU A 40 26.16 7.45 6.70
CA LEU A 40 24.88 7.56 7.41
C LEU A 40 23.70 7.19 6.50
N ALA A 41 23.72 7.62 5.23
CA ALA A 41 22.71 7.26 4.24
C ALA A 41 22.57 5.74 4.10
N ARG A 42 23.70 5.01 4.05
CA ARG A 42 23.70 3.54 3.93
C ARG A 42 23.08 2.85 5.15
N ALA A 43 23.42 3.31 6.35
CA ALA A 43 22.88 2.75 7.59
C ALA A 43 21.37 2.99 7.70
N VAL A 44 20.92 4.23 7.48
CA VAL A 44 19.49 4.60 7.54
C VAL A 44 18.70 3.89 6.44
N ASN A 45 19.26 3.74 5.24
CA ASN A 45 18.64 2.98 4.16
C ASN A 45 18.46 1.50 4.54
N GLY A 46 19.51 0.88 5.09
CA GLY A 46 19.43 -0.51 5.57
C GLY A 46 18.32 -0.72 6.60
N VAL A 47 18.23 0.17 7.60
CA VAL A 47 17.16 0.15 8.61
C VAL A 47 15.79 0.36 7.97
N GLY A 48 15.65 1.33 7.07
CA GLY A 48 14.41 1.63 6.36
C GLY A 48 13.91 0.45 5.54
N VAL A 49 14.79 -0.22 4.80
CA VAL A 49 14.47 -1.40 4.01
C VAL A 49 14.00 -2.57 4.89
N VAL A 50 14.72 -2.86 5.98
CA VAL A 50 14.32 -3.91 6.92
C VAL A 50 12.95 -3.60 7.53
N ALA A 51 12.75 -2.37 8.00
CA ALA A 51 11.47 -1.94 8.55
C ALA A 51 10.32 -2.06 7.53
N TRP A 52 10.59 -1.73 6.26
CA TRP A 52 9.63 -1.87 5.17
C TRP A 52 9.19 -3.31 4.95
N PHE A 53 10.15 -4.25 4.87
CA PHE A 53 9.85 -5.68 4.72
C PHE A 53 9.12 -6.26 5.92
N VAL A 54 9.50 -5.86 7.14
CA VAL A 54 8.79 -6.27 8.36
C VAL A 54 7.35 -5.76 8.33
N ALA A 55 7.12 -4.48 7.99
CA ALA A 55 5.78 -3.91 7.87
C ALA A 55 4.95 -4.62 6.79
N ALA A 56 5.54 -4.91 5.63
CA ALA A 56 4.90 -5.66 4.55
C ALA A 56 4.50 -7.08 5.01
N GLY A 57 5.40 -7.80 5.70
CA GLY A 57 5.14 -9.14 6.23
C GLY A 57 4.03 -9.15 7.28
N LEU A 58 4.02 -8.17 8.18
CA LEU A 58 2.95 -7.99 9.17
C LEU A 58 1.61 -7.66 8.50
N LEU A 59 1.62 -6.86 7.43
CA LEU A 59 0.42 -6.54 6.66
C LEU A 59 -0.14 -7.80 5.97
N VAL A 60 0.70 -8.58 5.29
CA VAL A 60 0.31 -9.88 4.71
C VAL A 60 -0.24 -10.83 5.78
N ARG A 61 0.44 -10.94 6.93
CA ARG A 61 -0.02 -11.77 8.05
C ARG A 61 -1.39 -11.32 8.55
N SER A 62 -1.60 -10.01 8.68
CA SER A 62 -2.87 -9.44 9.12
C SER A 62 -4.03 -9.76 8.17
N LEU A 63 -3.76 -10.04 6.89
CA LEU A 63 -4.78 -10.28 5.86
C LEU A 63 -5.05 -11.77 5.58
N ARG A 64 -4.40 -12.70 6.30
CA ARG A 64 -4.47 -14.14 6.00
C ARG A 64 -5.89 -14.74 5.99
N GLY A 65 -6.80 -14.19 6.79
CA GLY A 65 -8.21 -14.64 6.90
C GLY A 65 -9.24 -13.76 6.19
N ALA A 66 -8.83 -12.82 5.34
CA ALA A 66 -9.78 -11.95 4.63
C ALA A 66 -10.55 -12.72 3.54
N ARG A 67 -11.85 -12.41 3.35
CA ARG A 67 -12.65 -12.99 2.26
C ARG A 67 -12.16 -12.49 0.90
N GLY A 68 -12.20 -13.35 -0.11
CA GLY A 68 -11.75 -13.01 -1.46
C GLY A 68 -10.24 -12.81 -1.59
N ARG A 69 -9.45 -13.41 -0.69
CA ARG A 69 -7.99 -13.27 -0.62
C ARG A 69 -7.30 -13.55 -1.95
N ALA A 70 -7.64 -14.64 -2.63
CA ALA A 70 -6.99 -15.02 -3.89
C ALA A 70 -7.16 -13.95 -4.97
N VAL A 71 -8.39 -13.49 -5.19
CA VAL A 71 -8.71 -12.45 -6.18
C VAL A 71 -8.05 -11.12 -5.81
N THR A 72 -8.10 -10.74 -4.53
CA THR A 72 -7.52 -9.46 -4.07
C THR A 72 -5.99 -9.49 -4.14
N SER A 73 -5.36 -10.62 -3.80
CA SER A 73 -3.92 -10.83 -3.98
C SER A 73 -3.52 -10.75 -5.46
N ALA A 74 -4.27 -11.37 -6.36
CA ALA A 74 -4.01 -11.31 -7.79
C ALA A 74 -4.08 -9.87 -8.31
N ALA A 75 -5.09 -9.10 -7.88
CA ALA A 75 -5.20 -7.68 -8.22
C ALA A 75 -4.02 -6.85 -7.69
N VAL A 76 -3.60 -7.07 -6.44
CA VAL A 76 -2.41 -6.41 -5.87
C VAL A 76 -1.16 -6.74 -6.68
N VAL A 77 -0.90 -8.02 -6.95
CA VAL A 77 0.29 -8.46 -7.71
C VAL A 77 0.29 -7.83 -9.10
N ALA A 78 -0.83 -7.91 -9.82
CA ALA A 78 -0.95 -7.33 -11.16
C ALA A 78 -0.67 -5.82 -11.16
N LEU A 79 -1.27 -5.07 -10.21
CA LEU A 79 -1.07 -3.62 -10.11
C LEU A 79 0.36 -3.26 -9.67
N VAL A 80 0.96 -4.02 -8.76
CA VAL A 80 2.36 -3.85 -8.36
C VAL A 80 3.28 -3.98 -9.56
N LEU A 81 3.08 -5.02 -10.39
CA LEU A 81 3.87 -5.22 -11.60
C LEU A 81 3.67 -4.06 -12.59
N VAL A 82 2.43 -3.70 -12.91
CA VAL A 82 2.11 -2.58 -13.80
C VAL A 82 2.78 -1.28 -13.33
N LEU A 83 2.66 -0.95 -12.03
CA LEU A 83 3.27 0.25 -11.46
C LEU A 83 4.80 0.17 -11.42
N ALA A 84 5.39 -1.01 -11.25
CA ALA A 84 6.85 -1.19 -11.29
C ALA A 84 7.43 -0.88 -12.68
N PHE A 85 6.65 -1.07 -13.75
CA PHE A 85 7.03 -0.69 -15.11
C PHE A 85 6.70 0.76 -15.47
N LEU A 86 5.58 1.30 -14.99
CA LEU A 86 5.08 2.61 -15.41
C LEU A 86 5.58 3.78 -14.54
N VAL A 87 5.71 3.59 -13.23
CA VAL A 87 6.06 4.67 -12.30
C VAL A 87 7.56 4.71 -12.11
N ARG A 88 8.18 5.84 -12.48
CA ARG A 88 9.59 6.09 -12.23
C ARG A 88 9.79 6.51 -10.76
N PRO A 89 10.87 6.07 -10.09
CA PRO A 89 11.13 6.43 -8.69
C PRO A 89 11.24 7.94 -8.43
N SER A 90 11.57 8.74 -9.45
CA SER A 90 11.73 10.20 -9.34
C SER A 90 10.45 10.99 -9.66
N ASP A 91 9.40 10.34 -10.16
CA ASP A 91 8.17 11.00 -10.59
C ASP A 91 7.11 10.99 -9.48
N LEU A 92 7.12 12.06 -8.68
CA LEU A 92 6.20 12.23 -7.57
C LEU A 92 4.73 12.28 -8.03
N SER A 93 4.46 12.83 -9.20
CA SER A 93 3.11 12.97 -9.74
C SER A 93 2.54 11.63 -10.20
N ALA A 94 3.35 10.85 -10.93
CA ALA A 94 2.99 9.49 -11.32
C ALA A 94 2.84 8.58 -10.10
N ALA A 95 3.66 8.76 -9.06
CA ALA A 95 3.50 8.05 -7.80
C ALA A 95 2.18 8.43 -7.11
N ALA A 96 1.87 9.71 -6.97
CA ALA A 96 0.62 10.15 -6.33
C ALA A 96 -0.61 9.61 -7.06
N VAL A 97 -0.69 9.81 -8.39
CA VAL A 97 -1.85 9.38 -9.18
C VAL A 97 -1.92 7.86 -9.29
N GLY A 98 -0.81 7.21 -9.63
CA GLY A 98 -0.76 5.76 -9.86
C GLY A 98 -1.10 4.96 -8.62
N PHE A 99 -0.54 5.31 -7.45
CA PHE A 99 -0.84 4.61 -6.20
C PHE A 99 -2.21 4.95 -5.66
N PHE A 100 -2.72 6.18 -5.87
CA PHE A 100 -4.12 6.51 -5.54
C PHE A 100 -5.10 5.63 -6.33
N VAL A 101 -4.94 5.56 -7.65
CA VAL A 101 -5.81 4.76 -8.51
C VAL A 101 -5.68 3.27 -8.17
N ALA A 102 -4.47 2.76 -7.98
CA ALA A 102 -4.27 1.36 -7.60
C ALA A 102 -4.89 1.04 -6.23
N GLY A 103 -4.74 1.94 -5.25
CA GLY A 103 -5.38 1.81 -3.94
C GLY A 103 -6.91 1.77 -4.04
N ALA A 104 -7.50 2.63 -4.89
CA ALA A 104 -8.93 2.62 -5.16
C ALA A 104 -9.38 1.31 -5.84
N ILE A 105 -8.66 0.83 -6.87
CA ILE A 105 -8.97 -0.44 -7.55
C ILE A 105 -8.90 -1.61 -6.57
N VAL A 106 -7.82 -1.73 -5.79
CA VAL A 106 -7.67 -2.80 -4.80
C VAL A 106 -8.77 -2.73 -3.77
N ALA A 107 -9.11 -1.55 -3.26
CA ALA A 107 -10.22 -1.38 -2.33
C ALA A 107 -11.57 -1.77 -2.94
N ALA A 108 -11.79 -1.48 -4.23
CA ALA A 108 -12.99 -1.85 -4.96
C ALA A 108 -13.12 -3.37 -5.17
N VAL A 109 -12.00 -4.08 -5.29
CA VAL A 109 -11.96 -5.55 -5.37
C VAL A 109 -12.05 -6.19 -3.98
N ALA A 110 -11.39 -5.60 -2.99
CA ALA A 110 -11.34 -6.11 -1.62
C ALA A 110 -12.73 -6.08 -0.98
N ARG A 111 -13.16 -7.24 -0.47
CA ARG A 111 -14.42 -7.37 0.27
C ARG A 111 -14.27 -7.00 1.74
N ASP A 112 -13.13 -7.36 2.33
CA ASP A 112 -12.79 -7.08 3.73
C ASP A 112 -11.48 -6.29 3.81
N ARG A 113 -11.38 -5.36 4.78
CA ARG A 113 -10.16 -4.60 5.10
C ARG A 113 -9.50 -3.90 3.89
N PRO A 114 -10.24 -3.11 3.10
CA PRO A 114 -9.77 -2.63 1.81
C PRO A 114 -8.56 -1.69 1.91
N ILE A 115 -8.44 -0.87 2.96
CA ILE A 115 -7.23 -0.05 3.19
C ILE A 115 -5.99 -0.94 3.40
N GLY A 116 -6.11 -2.00 4.20
CA GLY A 116 -5.00 -2.91 4.46
C GLY A 116 -4.52 -3.61 3.18
N TRP A 117 -5.44 -4.00 2.31
CA TRP A 117 -5.12 -4.55 1.00
C TRP A 117 -4.46 -3.53 0.07
N ALA A 118 -4.98 -2.30 0.02
CA ALA A 118 -4.41 -1.24 -0.81
C ALA A 118 -2.96 -0.91 -0.41
N LEU A 119 -2.64 -0.93 0.89
CA LEU A 119 -1.28 -0.71 1.40
C LEU A 119 -0.27 -1.80 0.98
N LEU A 120 -0.73 -2.98 0.54
CA LEU A 120 0.18 -3.97 -0.03
C LEU A 120 0.76 -3.54 -1.39
N VAL A 121 0.08 -2.63 -2.11
CA VAL A 121 0.57 -2.11 -3.40
C VAL A 121 1.87 -1.34 -3.23
N PRO A 122 1.96 -0.26 -2.43
CA PRO A 122 3.23 0.39 -2.17
C PRO A 122 4.22 -0.55 -1.48
N ALA A 123 3.77 -1.39 -0.54
CA ALA A 123 4.65 -2.33 0.15
C ALA A 123 5.38 -3.30 -0.81
N GLY A 124 4.67 -3.80 -1.82
CA GLY A 124 5.20 -4.74 -2.82
C GLY A 124 5.91 -4.07 -4.00
N TRP A 125 5.75 -2.76 -4.20
CA TRP A 125 6.37 -2.05 -5.33
C TRP A 125 7.89 -2.01 -5.23
N LEU A 126 8.46 -1.75 -4.05
CA LEU A 126 9.92 -1.62 -3.90
C LEU A 126 10.65 -2.93 -4.30
N PRO A 127 10.27 -4.12 -3.78
CA PRO A 127 10.85 -5.39 -4.24
C PRO A 127 10.65 -5.64 -5.75
N ALA A 128 9.46 -5.34 -6.28
CA ALA A 128 9.17 -5.54 -7.69
C ALA A 128 10.02 -4.64 -8.58
N HIS A 129 10.20 -3.37 -8.21
CA HIS A 129 11.00 -2.42 -8.95
C HIS A 129 12.48 -2.82 -8.97
N VAL A 130 13.03 -3.30 -7.84
CA VAL A 130 14.39 -3.85 -7.77
C VAL A 130 14.52 -5.08 -8.68
N ALA A 131 13.56 -6.00 -8.66
CA ALA A 131 13.56 -7.17 -9.53
C ALA A 131 13.53 -6.79 -11.01
N VAL A 132 12.72 -5.79 -11.40
CA VAL A 132 12.66 -5.25 -12.77
C VAL A 132 13.98 -4.57 -13.16
N ALA A 133 14.60 -3.81 -12.25
CA ALA A 133 15.88 -3.17 -12.48
C ALA A 133 17.00 -4.19 -12.73
N ILE A 134 17.09 -5.23 -11.89
CA ILE A 134 18.03 -6.35 -12.05
C ILE A 134 17.78 -7.09 -13.36
N GLY A 135 16.51 -7.41 -13.67
CA GLY A 135 16.16 -8.08 -14.92
C GLY A 135 16.56 -7.25 -16.14
N ARG A 136 16.35 -5.93 -16.09
CA ARG A 136 16.73 -5.02 -17.17
C ARG A 136 18.26 -4.87 -17.30
N SER A 137 19.01 -4.86 -16.20
CA SER A 137 20.48 -4.77 -16.25
C SER A 137 21.12 -6.04 -16.80
N ILE A 138 20.54 -7.21 -16.53
CA ILE A 138 21.00 -8.48 -17.12
C ILE A 138 20.72 -8.50 -18.63
N LEU A 139 19.56 -7.98 -19.06
CA LEU A 139 19.14 -7.97 -20.46
C LEU A 139 19.75 -6.84 -21.30
N ARG A 140 20.31 -5.80 -20.66
CA ARG A 140 20.92 -4.65 -21.33
C ARG A 140 22.29 -4.37 -20.71
N GLU A 141 23.34 -4.84 -21.37
CA GLU A 141 24.71 -4.50 -21.04
C GLU A 141 24.89 -2.96 -20.97
N GLY A 142 25.30 -2.43 -19.81
CA GLY A 142 25.95 -1.12 -19.75
C GLY A 142 25.10 0.14 -19.47
N VAL A 143 23.94 0.06 -18.82
CA VAL A 143 23.28 1.31 -18.38
C VAL A 143 24.00 1.91 -17.17
N ALA A 144 24.79 2.94 -17.42
CA ALA A 144 25.39 3.80 -16.39
C ALA A 144 24.28 4.40 -15.50
N ILE A 145 24.34 4.09 -14.20
CA ILE A 145 23.42 4.61 -13.19
C ILE A 145 23.75 6.10 -12.99
N ARG A 146 22.85 7.00 -13.41
CA ARG A 146 22.98 8.45 -13.10
C ARG A 146 22.97 8.65 -11.58
N THR A 147 23.89 9.50 -11.12
CA THR A 147 24.46 9.47 -9.77
C THR A 147 23.78 10.33 -8.72
N GLU A 148 22.72 11.08 -9.02
CA GLU A 148 21.98 11.82 -7.98
C GLU A 148 20.47 11.79 -8.26
N PRO A 149 19.64 11.30 -7.31
CA PRO A 149 18.20 11.36 -7.45
C PRO A 149 17.71 12.81 -7.27
N PRO A 150 16.67 13.25 -8.01
CA PRO A 150 16.04 14.55 -7.77
C PRO A 150 15.60 14.70 -6.31
N PRO A 151 15.63 15.90 -5.71
CA PRO A 151 15.23 16.12 -4.31
C PRO A 151 13.82 15.62 -3.98
N THR A 152 12.93 15.63 -4.96
CA THR A 152 11.55 15.13 -4.84
C THR A 152 11.46 13.63 -4.54
N THR A 153 12.50 12.84 -4.84
CA THR A 153 12.56 11.39 -4.63
C THR A 153 12.44 11.02 -3.14
N VAL A 154 12.90 11.90 -2.25
CA VAL A 154 12.78 11.77 -0.79
C VAL A 154 11.33 11.56 -0.35
N LEU A 155 10.37 12.19 -1.05
CA LEU A 155 8.95 12.17 -0.69
C LEU A 155 8.19 11.02 -1.32
N VAL A 156 8.76 10.36 -2.32
CA VAL A 156 8.05 9.36 -3.14
C VAL A 156 7.56 8.17 -2.30
N PRO A 157 8.38 7.54 -1.44
CA PRO A 157 7.92 6.38 -0.66
C PRO A 157 6.71 6.71 0.23
N LEU A 158 6.75 7.85 0.92
CA LEU A 158 5.65 8.30 1.77
C LEU A 158 4.41 8.64 0.94
N THR A 159 4.61 9.31 -0.20
CA THR A 159 3.52 9.68 -1.13
C THR A 159 2.79 8.45 -1.66
N MET A 160 3.51 7.39 -2.03
CA MET A 160 2.90 6.14 -2.49
C MET A 160 1.99 5.52 -1.42
N VAL A 161 2.47 5.47 -0.17
CA VAL A 161 1.71 4.93 0.98
C VAL A 161 0.45 5.76 1.24
N LEU A 162 0.59 7.09 1.31
CA LEU A 162 -0.52 8.00 1.58
C LEU A 162 -1.54 8.00 0.44
N ALA A 163 -1.09 8.02 -0.82
CA ALA A 163 -1.95 7.99 -1.99
C ALA A 163 -2.78 6.69 -2.05
N ALA A 164 -2.15 5.53 -1.85
CA ALA A 164 -2.85 4.25 -1.84
C ALA A 164 -3.90 4.17 -0.73
N ALA A 165 -3.55 4.66 0.48
CA ALA A 165 -4.50 4.73 1.59
C ALA A 165 -5.67 5.68 1.28
N ALA A 166 -5.40 6.85 0.68
CA ALA A 166 -6.42 7.82 0.30
C ALA A 166 -7.38 7.26 -0.76
N GLY A 167 -6.86 6.62 -1.81
CA GLY A 167 -7.68 5.98 -2.84
C GLY A 167 -8.59 4.90 -2.25
N ALA A 168 -8.07 4.09 -1.33
CA ALA A 168 -8.88 3.09 -0.63
C ALA A 168 -9.96 3.72 0.27
N ALA A 169 -9.63 4.79 0.98
CA ALA A 169 -10.56 5.51 1.86
C ALA A 169 -11.73 6.12 1.09
N VAL A 170 -11.50 6.63 -0.14
CA VAL A 170 -12.56 7.13 -1.02
C VAL A 170 -13.58 6.03 -1.34
N ILE A 171 -13.10 4.83 -1.67
CA ILE A 171 -13.96 3.68 -1.99
C ILE A 171 -14.72 3.17 -0.76
N GLU A 172 -14.07 3.10 0.42
CA GLU A 172 -14.76 2.78 1.67
C GLU A 172 -15.90 3.76 1.96
N ARG A 173 -15.62 5.06 1.86
CA ARG A 173 -16.62 6.11 2.11
C ARG A 173 -17.78 6.02 1.13
N TRP A 174 -17.50 5.80 -0.15
CA TRP A 174 -18.52 5.63 -1.16
C TRP A 174 -19.41 4.40 -0.90
N ARG A 175 -18.83 3.27 -0.46
CA ARG A 175 -19.59 2.08 -0.07
C ARG A 175 -20.47 2.31 1.16
N ALA A 176 -19.97 3.05 2.15
CA ALA A 176 -20.72 3.37 3.37
C ALA A 176 -21.94 4.27 3.10
N GLY A 177 -21.90 5.11 2.06
CA GLY A 177 -23.00 5.98 1.67
C GLY A 177 -24.11 5.32 0.86
N ARG A 178 -23.96 4.03 0.47
CA ARG A 178 -25.00 3.34 -0.31
C ARG A 178 -26.13 2.89 0.61
N PRO A 179 -27.38 3.36 0.41
CA PRO A 179 -28.51 2.86 1.16
C PRO A 179 -28.62 1.36 0.92
N ALA A 180 -28.63 0.56 1.99
CA ALA A 180 -28.98 -0.85 1.89
C ALA A 180 -30.39 -0.91 1.32
N PHE A 181 -30.53 -1.36 0.08
CA PHE A 181 -31.82 -1.63 -0.53
C PHE A 181 -32.47 -2.68 0.38
N ARG A 182 -33.33 -2.23 1.31
CA ARG A 182 -34.08 -3.12 2.19
C ARG A 182 -34.96 -3.89 1.25
N SER A 183 -34.66 -5.17 1.07
CA SER A 183 -35.64 -6.14 0.58
C SER A 183 -36.86 -5.97 1.46
N THR A 184 -37.90 -5.34 0.90
CA THR A 184 -39.23 -5.29 1.49
C THR A 184 -39.60 -6.73 1.86
N PRO A 185 -39.96 -7.02 3.12
CA PRO A 185 -40.44 -8.35 3.46
C PRO A 185 -41.68 -8.61 2.60
N GLY A 186 -41.53 -9.51 1.63
CA GLY A 186 -42.65 -10.04 0.87
C GLY A 186 -43.67 -10.56 1.86
N HIS A 187 -44.90 -10.07 1.72
CA HIS A 187 -46.05 -10.58 2.45
C HIS A 187 -46.12 -12.09 2.19
N ALA A 188 -46.00 -12.86 3.27
CA ALA A 188 -46.42 -14.24 3.27
C ALA A 188 -47.94 -14.18 3.39
N ASP A 189 -48.61 -14.49 2.28
CA ASP A 189 -50.01 -14.88 2.28
C ASP A 189 -50.15 -16.32 2.80
#